data_AF-A0A4D7JSR5-F1
#
_entry.id   AF-A0A4D7JSR5-F1
#
_cell.length_a   1.000
_cell.length_b   1.000
_cell.length_c   1.000
_cell.angle_alpha   90.00
_cell.angle_beta   90.00
_cell.angle_gamma   90.00
#
_symmetry.space_group_name_H-M   'P 1'
#
loop_
_entity.id
_entity.type
_entity.pdbx_description
1 polymer ?
#
loop_
_entity_poly.entity_id
_entity_poly.type
_entity_poly.pdbx_seq_one_letter_code
_entity_poly.pdbx_strand_id
1 'polypeptide(L)'
;MARSQNSFIKRQKEKKKLQKKKEKEERKKERQENNDKGGDLEDMLAYVDENGNITTTPPEEREEKKEKKEQRRDQSRPNNRKENY
;
A
#
# COMPACT_ATOMS: atom_id res chain seq x y z
N MET A 1 56.52 17.71 -6.04
CA MET A 1 55.19 18.35 -6.04
C MET A 1 54.11 17.29 -6.18
N ALA A 2 53.34 17.01 -5.13
CA ALA A 2 52.21 16.07 -5.18
C ALA A 2 50.94 16.80 -5.66
N ARG A 3 50.78 16.95 -6.98
CA ARG A 3 49.61 17.62 -7.57
C ARG A 3 48.99 16.74 -8.66
N SER A 4 47.92 16.00 -8.34
CA SER A 4 46.81 15.62 -9.26
C SER A 4 45.82 14.57 -8.72
N GLN A 5 46.19 13.77 -7.70
CA GLN A 5 45.29 12.67 -7.26
C GLN A 5 43.94 13.14 -6.69
N ASN A 6 43.93 14.28 -6.00
CA ASN A 6 42.70 14.81 -5.40
C ASN A 6 41.63 15.22 -6.43
N SER A 7 42.01 15.71 -7.61
CA SER A 7 41.04 16.08 -8.65
C SER A 7 40.46 14.85 -9.35
N PHE A 8 41.28 13.81 -9.54
CA PHE A 8 40.83 12.54 -10.10
C PHE A 8 39.80 11.85 -9.20
N ILE A 9 40.06 11.78 -7.88
CA ILE A 9 39.14 11.19 -6.90
C ILE A 9 37.82 11.97 -6.83
N LYS A 10 37.86 13.31 -6.91
CA LYS A 10 36.65 14.15 -6.94
C LYS A 10 35.80 13.87 -8.19
N ARG A 11 36.42 13.84 -9.37
CA ARG A 11 35.74 13.53 -10.65
C ARG A 11 35.12 12.12 -10.64
N GLN A 12 35.84 11.13 -10.11
CA GLN A 12 35.33 9.76 -9.95
C GLN A 12 34.08 9.72 -9.04
N LYS A 13 34.12 10.41 -7.90
CA LYS A 13 32.97 10.47 -6.97
C LYS A 13 31.76 11.17 -7.59
N GLU A 14 31.97 12.25 -8.32
CA GLU A 14 30.89 12.96 -9.03
C GLU A 14 30.26 12.10 -10.12
N LYS A 15 31.09 11.41 -10.93
CA LYS A 15 30.60 10.47 -11.95
C LYS A 15 29.74 9.36 -11.34
N LYS A 16 30.18 8.77 -10.23
CA LYS A 16 29.41 7.73 -9.52
C LYS A 16 28.09 8.26 -8.95
N LYS A 17 28.07 9.50 -8.43
CA LYS A 17 26.83 10.14 -7.96
C LYS A 17 25.87 10.41 -9.12
N LEU A 18 26.37 10.88 -10.26
CA LEU A 18 25.55 11.15 -11.44
C LEU A 18 24.93 9.85 -11.99
N GLN A 19 25.73 8.78 -12.11
CA GLN A 19 25.24 7.46 -12.54
C GLN A 19 24.12 6.95 -11.63
N LYS A 20 24.32 7.00 -10.30
CA LYS A 20 23.29 6.59 -9.33
C LYS A 20 22.01 7.43 -9.40
N LYS A 21 22.10 8.73 -9.74
CA LYS A 21 20.92 9.58 -9.93
C LYS A 21 20.16 9.15 -11.18
N LYS A 22 20.87 8.96 -12.30
CA LYS A 22 20.28 8.49 -13.56
C LYS A 22 19.57 7.14 -13.40
N GLU A 23 20.25 6.17 -12.80
CA GLU A 23 19.67 4.84 -12.54
C GLU A 23 18.42 4.90 -11.65
N LYS A 24 18.40 5.78 -10.64
CA LYS A 24 17.21 6.00 -9.81
C LYS A 24 16.07 6.66 -10.58
N GLU A 25 16.37 7.62 -11.43
CA GLU A 25 15.38 8.29 -12.28
C GLU A 25 14.80 7.33 -13.33
N GLU A 26 15.64 6.52 -13.97
CA GLU A 26 15.24 5.46 -14.89
C GLU A 26 14.34 4.46 -14.19
N ARG A 27 14.76 3.91 -13.03
CA ARG A 27 13.91 3.00 -12.25
C ARG A 27 12.59 3.62 -11.80
N LYS A 28 12.57 4.94 -11.53
CA LYS A 28 11.33 5.66 -11.19
C LYS A 28 10.42 5.77 -12.42
N LYS A 29 10.97 6.10 -13.59
CA LYS A 29 10.22 6.16 -14.85
C LYS A 29 9.69 4.79 -15.25
N GLU A 30 10.52 3.75 -15.19
CA GLU A 30 10.10 2.37 -15.43
C GLU A 30 8.96 1.96 -14.52
N ARG A 31 9.02 2.31 -13.23
CA ARG A 31 7.90 2.05 -12.31
C ARG A 31 6.65 2.81 -12.67
N GLN A 32 6.78 4.05 -13.13
CA GLN A 32 5.65 4.89 -13.52
C GLN A 32 5.02 4.41 -14.82
N GLU A 33 5.82 4.09 -15.83
CA GLU A 33 5.39 3.57 -17.13
C GLU A 33 4.83 2.13 -17.03
N ASN A 34 5.36 1.30 -16.12
CA ASN A 34 4.81 -0.04 -15.88
C ASN A 34 3.68 -0.04 -14.84
N ASN A 35 3.36 1.11 -14.22
CA ASN A 35 2.25 1.19 -13.26
C ASN A 35 0.88 1.07 -13.96
N ASP A 36 0.83 1.23 -15.28
CA ASP A 36 -0.39 1.08 -16.08
C ASP A 36 -0.96 -0.37 -16.06
N LYS A 37 -0.23 -1.32 -15.44
CA LYS A 37 -0.71 -2.70 -15.21
C LYS A 37 -1.49 -2.87 -13.90
N GLY A 38 -1.54 -1.86 -13.06
CA GLY A 38 -2.54 -1.70 -12.01
C GLY A 38 -3.37 -0.50 -12.42
N GLY A 39 -4.41 -0.75 -13.21
CA GLY A 39 -5.29 0.29 -13.74
C GLY A 39 -5.97 1.10 -12.65
N ASP A 40 -6.83 2.03 -13.06
CA ASP A 40 -7.47 3.00 -12.18
C ASP A 40 -8.01 2.36 -10.89
N LEU A 41 -8.22 3.16 -9.84
CA LEU A 41 -8.70 2.70 -8.53
C LEU A 41 -9.88 1.70 -8.64
N GLU A 42 -10.71 1.84 -9.67
CA GLU A 42 -11.81 0.96 -10.04
C GLU A 42 -11.37 -0.49 -10.39
N ASP A 43 -10.23 -0.69 -11.05
CA ASP A 43 -9.69 -2.01 -11.39
C ASP A 43 -9.16 -2.77 -10.16
N MET A 44 -8.89 -2.07 -9.06
CA MET A 44 -8.59 -2.68 -7.77
C MET A 44 -9.84 -3.01 -6.94
N LEU A 45 -11.02 -2.48 -7.33
CA LEU A 45 -12.27 -2.68 -6.60
C LEU A 45 -12.99 -3.96 -7.09
N ALA A 46 -12.75 -5.01 -6.32
CA ALA A 46 -13.48 -6.28 -6.26
C ALA A 46 -14.95 -6.18 -5.78
N TYR A 47 -15.99 -6.20 -6.63
CA TYR A 47 -17.35 -6.42 -6.13
C TYR A 47 -17.61 -7.93 -5.89
N VAL A 48 -18.36 -8.25 -4.84
CA VAL A 48 -18.66 -9.63 -4.43
C VAL A 48 -20.16 -9.84 -4.41
N ASP A 49 -20.64 -10.89 -5.08
CA ASP A 49 -22.06 -11.26 -5.09
C ASP A 49 -22.50 -12.00 -3.80
N GLU A 50 -23.81 -12.28 -3.67
CA GLU A 50 -24.39 -12.99 -2.53
C GLU A 50 -23.84 -14.42 -2.33
N ASN A 51 -23.14 -14.96 -3.34
CA ASN A 51 -22.56 -16.30 -3.35
C ASN A 51 -21.02 -16.27 -3.21
N GLY A 52 -20.42 -15.09 -3.01
CA GLY A 52 -18.98 -14.93 -2.84
C GLY A 52 -18.15 -14.90 -4.12
N ASN A 53 -18.78 -14.78 -5.30
CA ASN A 53 -18.07 -14.65 -6.57
C ASN A 53 -17.72 -13.19 -6.86
N ILE A 54 -16.56 -12.97 -7.49
CA ILE A 54 -16.11 -11.65 -7.92
C ILE A 54 -16.86 -11.23 -9.18
N THR A 55 -17.51 -10.07 -9.15
CA THR A 55 -18.26 -9.50 -10.27
C THR A 55 -17.68 -8.14 -10.69
N THR A 56 -17.69 -7.84 -11.98
CA THR A 56 -17.23 -6.56 -12.55
C THR A 56 -18.32 -5.48 -12.54
N THR A 57 -19.56 -5.86 -12.23
CA THR A 57 -20.70 -4.94 -12.13
C THR A 57 -20.82 -4.43 -10.69
N PRO A 58 -20.91 -3.10 -10.47
CA PRO A 58 -21.22 -2.57 -9.15
C PRO A 58 -22.57 -3.11 -8.68
N PRO A 59 -22.71 -3.46 -7.39
CA PRO A 59 -23.98 -3.91 -6.84
C PRO A 59 -25.00 -2.77 -7.01
N GLU A 60 -26.17 -3.09 -7.54
CA GLU A 60 -27.31 -2.17 -7.50
C GLU A 60 -27.56 -1.73 -6.05
N GLU A 61 -27.88 -0.46 -5.84
CA GLU A 61 -28.24 0.12 -4.54
C GLU A 61 -29.47 -0.61 -3.96
N ARG A 62 -29.26 -1.77 -3.36
CA ARG A 62 -30.31 -2.51 -2.67
C ARG A 62 -30.53 -1.85 -1.33
N GLU A 63 -31.76 -1.37 -1.11
CA GLU A 63 -32.22 -0.79 0.15
C GLU A 63 -31.78 -1.69 1.32
N GLU A 64 -31.08 -1.09 2.28
CA GLU A 64 -30.52 -1.76 3.44
C GLU A 64 -31.58 -2.61 4.15
N LYS A 65 -31.46 -3.94 4.07
CA LYS A 65 -32.18 -4.82 4.99
C LYS A 65 -31.62 -4.58 6.37
N LYS A 66 -32.40 -3.85 7.19
CA LYS A 66 -32.17 -3.62 8.62
C LYS A 66 -32.10 -4.95 9.36
N GLU A 67 -30.93 -5.57 9.41
CA GLU A 67 -30.71 -6.74 10.26
C GLU A 67 -30.58 -6.32 11.73
N LYS A 68 -31.49 -6.86 12.53
CA LYS A 68 -31.72 -6.57 13.94
C LYS A 68 -30.47 -6.82 14.79
N LYS A 69 -29.76 -5.76 15.17
CA LYS A 69 -28.83 -5.75 16.31
C LYS A 69 -29.61 -5.72 17.63
N GLU A 70 -30.26 -6.82 18.03
CA GLU A 70 -31.00 -6.82 19.32
C GLU A 70 -30.79 -8.02 20.24
N GLN A 71 -29.80 -8.90 20.05
CA GLN A 71 -29.70 -10.10 20.91
C GLN A 71 -28.34 -10.42 21.50
N ARG A 72 -27.45 -9.43 21.70
CA ARG A 72 -26.17 -9.67 22.42
C ARG A 72 -25.80 -8.60 23.44
N ARG A 73 -26.81 -7.93 24.04
CA ARG A 73 -26.64 -7.06 25.21
C ARG A 73 -27.36 -7.65 26.42
N ASP A 74 -27.02 -8.87 26.81
CA ASP A 74 -27.18 -9.30 28.20
C ASP A 74 -26.56 -10.67 28.43
N GLN A 75 -25.24 -10.70 28.62
CA GLN A 75 -24.63 -11.62 29.58
C GLN A 75 -23.49 -10.87 30.26
N SER A 76 -23.84 -10.28 31.41
CA SER A 76 -22.93 -9.78 32.43
C SER A 76 -21.71 -10.71 32.57
N ARG A 77 -20.51 -10.24 32.20
CA ARG A 77 -19.25 -10.87 32.59
C ARG A 77 -18.94 -10.44 34.03
N PRO A 78 -18.82 -11.33 35.02
CA PRO A 78 -18.43 -10.93 36.36
C PRO A 78 -16.99 -10.39 36.37
N ASN A 79 -16.82 -9.21 36.94
CA ASN A 79 -15.52 -8.56 37.17
C ASN A 79 -14.70 -9.40 38.15
N ASN A 80 -13.74 -10.19 37.66
CA ASN A 80 -12.73 -10.78 38.54
C ASN A 80 -11.52 -9.84 38.61
N ARG A 81 -11.64 -8.82 39.47
CA ARG A 81 -10.51 -7.97 39.88
C ARG A 81 -9.56 -8.86 40.67
N LYS A 82 -8.47 -9.29 40.04
CA LYS A 82 -7.36 -9.95 40.72
C LYS A 82 -6.80 -8.97 41.75
N GLU A 83 -7.00 -9.27 43.02
CA GLU A 83 -6.25 -8.67 44.11
C GLU A 83 -4.80 -9.16 44.04
N ASN A 84 -3.89 -8.20 44.15
CA ASN A 84 -2.45 -8.41 44.24
C ASN A 84 -2.11 -9.19 45.52
N TYR A 85 -1.16 -10.12 45.41
CA TYR A 85 -0.14 -10.41 46.42
C TYR A 85 1.17 -10.76 45.72
#